data_AF-A0A936Q814-F1
#
_entry.id   AF-A0A936Q814-F1
#
_cell.length_a   1.000
_cell.length_b   1.000
_cell.length_c   1.000
_cell.angle_alpha   90.00
_cell.angle_beta   90.00
_cell.angle_gamma   90.00
#
_symmetry.space_group_name_H-M   'P 1'
#
loop_
_entity.id
_entity.type
_entity.pdbx_description
1 polymer ?
#
loop_
_entity_poly.entity_id
_entity_poly.type
_entity_poly.pdbx_seq_one_letter_code
_entity_poly.pdbx_strand_id
1 'polypeptide(L)'
;MASSHAPAGATNAAGGLAWTAPKEWAVAPSASSMRVVTYKVPAAAGDTEGGEVAVFYFGQGQGGGTQANVDRWIAQFKAEKGSAGPGKPIAIKAGTIPVTIVTTEGTYSSGMPGGAMTPKPGWALRGGIAEGSQGPVFFKMVGPKKTVLAATPAFDALLKALKKG
;
A
#
# COMPACT_ATOMS: atom_id res chain seq x y z
N MET A 1 -12.68 -22.69 -13.95
CA MET A 1 -11.54 -22.78 -13.02
C MET A 1 -11.83 -21.83 -11.86
N ALA A 2 -11.93 -22.33 -10.64
CA ALA A 2 -12.31 -21.53 -9.48
C ALA A 2 -11.11 -20.73 -8.96
N SER A 3 -11.17 -19.41 -9.08
CA SER A 3 -10.22 -18.51 -8.43
C SER A 3 -10.52 -18.49 -6.93
N SER A 4 -9.73 -19.23 -6.16
CA SER A 4 -9.78 -19.23 -4.70
C SER A 4 -9.48 -17.83 -4.17
N HIS A 5 -10.52 -17.09 -3.77
CA HIS A 5 -10.36 -15.88 -2.96
C HIS A 5 -10.07 -16.33 -1.53
N ALA A 6 -8.92 -15.92 -0.98
CA ALA A 6 -8.70 -16.03 0.46
C ALA A 6 -9.78 -15.20 1.19
N PRO A 7 -10.44 -15.73 2.23
CA PRO A 7 -11.45 -14.98 2.96
C PRO A 7 -10.85 -13.75 3.64
N ALA A 8 -11.65 -12.69 3.81
CA ALA A 8 -11.29 -11.54 4.63
C ALA A 8 -10.90 -12.01 6.03
N GLY A 9 -9.70 -11.64 6.49
CA GLY A 9 -9.13 -12.10 7.77
C GLY A 9 -8.17 -13.29 7.69
N ALA A 10 -7.84 -13.80 6.49
CA ALA A 10 -6.77 -14.79 6.33
C ALA A 10 -5.38 -14.16 6.63
N THR A 11 -4.55 -14.92 7.33
CA THR A 11 -3.13 -14.56 7.51
C THR A 11 -2.40 -14.70 6.18
N ASN A 12 -1.75 -13.62 5.75
CA ASN A 12 -0.88 -13.60 4.59
C ASN A 12 0.58 -13.57 5.06
N ALA A 13 1.49 -14.09 4.24
CA ALA A 13 2.92 -14.07 4.53
C ALA A 13 3.76 -13.88 3.27
N ALA A 14 4.84 -13.12 3.40
CA ALA A 14 5.87 -12.89 2.38
C ALA A 14 7.10 -12.24 3.01
N GLY A 15 8.29 -12.42 2.42
CA GLY A 15 9.51 -11.74 2.88
C GLY A 15 9.92 -12.06 4.33
N GLY A 16 9.46 -13.18 4.91
CA GLY A 16 9.65 -13.49 6.33
C GLY A 16 8.77 -12.66 7.27
N LEU A 17 7.70 -12.05 6.75
CA LEU A 17 6.68 -11.33 7.51
C LEU A 17 5.32 -12.02 7.36
N ALA A 18 4.52 -11.96 8.41
CA ALA A 18 3.12 -12.38 8.43
C ALA A 18 2.22 -11.23 8.89
N TRP A 19 1.02 -11.14 8.30
CA TRP A 19 0.04 -10.11 8.62
C TRP A 19 -1.40 -10.55 8.35
N THR A 20 -2.34 -9.83 8.94
CA THR A 20 -3.77 -9.96 8.69
C THR A 20 -4.32 -8.57 8.38
N ALA A 21 -5.10 -8.44 7.30
CA ALA A 21 -5.76 -7.18 6.98
C ALA A 21 -6.98 -6.94 7.89
N PRO A 22 -7.37 -5.66 8.08
CA PRO A 22 -8.67 -5.31 8.66
C PRO A 22 -9.81 -6.09 8.01
N LYS A 23 -10.80 -6.52 8.80
CA LYS A 23 -11.91 -7.36 8.31
C LYS A 23 -12.80 -6.63 7.30
N GLU A 24 -12.79 -5.31 7.37
CA GLU A 24 -13.52 -4.40 6.49
C GLU A 24 -12.90 -4.35 5.08
N TRP A 25 -11.68 -4.87 4.90
CA TRP A 25 -10.99 -4.86 3.62
C TRP A 25 -11.16 -6.19 2.89
N ALA A 26 -11.89 -6.15 1.78
CA ALA A 26 -12.10 -7.32 0.93
C ALA A 26 -10.85 -7.60 0.09
N VAL A 27 -10.54 -8.88 -0.13
CA VAL A 27 -9.48 -9.28 -1.08
C VAL A 27 -9.98 -9.02 -2.50
N ALA A 28 -9.16 -8.35 -3.32
CA ALA A 28 -9.36 -8.21 -4.75
C ALA A 28 -8.50 -9.22 -5.52
N PRO A 29 -8.94 -9.68 -6.71
CA PRO A 29 -8.07 -10.40 -7.62
C PRO A 29 -6.78 -9.63 -7.88
N SER A 30 -5.63 -10.26 -7.67
CA SER A 30 -4.33 -9.63 -7.94
C SER A 30 -4.18 -9.34 -9.43
N ALA A 31 -3.97 -8.07 -9.80
CA ALA A 31 -3.79 -7.65 -11.19
C ALA A 31 -2.42 -8.06 -11.80
N SER A 32 -1.48 -8.55 -11.01
CA SER A 32 -0.19 -9.07 -11.49
C SER A 32 0.39 -10.15 -10.58
N SER A 33 1.26 -11.00 -11.14
CA SER A 33 1.99 -12.05 -10.41
C SER A 33 2.97 -11.53 -9.35
N MET A 34 3.30 -10.23 -9.40
CA MET A 34 4.22 -9.59 -8.45
C MET A 34 3.52 -9.07 -7.19
N ARG A 35 2.18 -9.10 -7.14
CA ARG A 35 1.40 -8.71 -5.96
C ARG A 35 1.11 -9.96 -5.13
N VAL A 36 1.53 -9.94 -3.86
CA VAL A 36 1.17 -10.98 -2.89
C VAL A 36 -0.34 -10.99 -2.70
N VAL A 37 -0.93 -9.80 -2.49
CA VAL A 37 -2.36 -9.60 -2.29
C VAL A 37 -2.73 -8.15 -2.59
N THR A 38 -3.96 -7.91 -3.04
CA THR A 38 -4.56 -6.57 -3.10
C THR A 38 -5.82 -6.56 -2.25
N TYR A 39 -5.96 -5.54 -1.39
CA TYR A 39 -7.14 -5.32 -0.57
C TYR A 39 -7.92 -4.11 -1.07
N LYS A 40 -9.25 -4.18 -1.07
CA LYS A 40 -10.13 -3.03 -1.31
C LYS A 40 -10.40 -2.32 -0.01
N VAL A 41 -10.14 -1.01 0.02
CA VAL A 41 -10.48 -0.12 1.12
C VAL A 41 -11.85 0.51 0.81
N PRO A 42 -12.86 0.34 1.68
CA PRO A 42 -14.17 0.97 1.47
C PRO A 42 -14.05 2.49 1.33
N ALA A 43 -14.91 3.08 0.49
CA ALA A 43 -14.99 4.53 0.34
C ALA A 43 -15.39 5.19 1.66
N ALA A 44 -14.73 6.30 1.99
CA ALA A 44 -15.17 7.15 3.09
C ALA A 44 -16.50 7.87 2.74
N ALA A 45 -17.22 8.33 3.76
CA ALA A 45 -18.43 9.11 3.56
C ALA A 45 -18.17 10.32 2.64
N GLY A 46 -18.94 10.40 1.55
CA GLY A 46 -18.83 11.46 0.54
C GLY A 46 -17.84 11.20 -0.60
N ASP A 47 -17.07 10.10 -0.57
CA ASP A 47 -16.34 9.61 -1.74
C ASP A 47 -17.19 8.56 -2.48
N THR A 48 -17.14 8.58 -3.81
CA THR A 48 -17.84 7.60 -4.67
C THR A 48 -16.95 6.40 -5.04
N GLU A 49 -15.64 6.50 -4.78
CA GLU A 49 -14.64 5.49 -5.08
C GLU A 49 -13.90 5.12 -3.79
N GLY A 50 -13.59 3.83 -3.63
CA GLY A 50 -12.76 3.34 -2.52
C GLY A 50 -11.26 3.52 -2.80
N GLY A 51 -10.44 2.97 -1.91
CA GLY A 51 -9.01 2.82 -2.12
C GLY A 51 -8.60 1.37 -2.35
N GLU A 52 -7.31 1.16 -2.59
CA GLU A 52 -6.69 -0.16 -2.56
C GLU A 52 -5.44 -0.17 -1.68
N VAL A 53 -5.15 -1.31 -1.06
CA VAL A 53 -3.84 -1.63 -0.49
C VAL A 53 -3.23 -2.77 -1.29
N ALA A 54 -2.19 -2.45 -2.05
CA ALA A 54 -1.41 -3.41 -2.79
C ALA A 54 -0.19 -3.84 -1.97
N VAL A 55 -0.01 -5.15 -1.77
CA VAL A 55 1.16 -5.69 -1.09
C VAL A 55 2.08 -6.37 -2.09
N PHE A 56 3.34 -5.96 -2.12
CA PHE A 56 4.35 -6.49 -3.02
C PHE A 56 5.49 -7.14 -2.24
N TYR A 57 6.00 -8.24 -2.78
CA TYR A 57 7.26 -8.86 -2.40
C TYR A 57 7.93 -9.35 -3.67
N PHE A 58 9.14 -8.86 -3.93
CA PHE A 58 9.83 -9.11 -5.19
C PHE A 58 10.85 -10.24 -5.10
N GLY A 59 11.06 -10.83 -3.90
CA GLY A 59 12.12 -11.79 -3.62
C GLY A 59 13.30 -11.19 -2.87
N GLN A 60 14.13 -12.06 -2.29
CA GLN A 60 15.31 -11.65 -1.53
C GLN A 60 16.33 -10.92 -2.43
N GLY A 61 16.76 -9.73 -2.00
CA GLY A 61 17.67 -8.88 -2.79
C GLY A 61 17.03 -8.23 -4.02
N GLN A 62 15.72 -8.40 -4.24
CA GLN A 62 14.99 -7.84 -5.38
C GLN A 62 14.11 -6.65 -4.96
N GLY A 63 13.53 -5.95 -5.94
CA GLY A 63 12.55 -4.87 -5.70
C GLY A 63 13.16 -3.50 -5.38
N GLY A 64 14.48 -3.42 -5.23
CA GLY A 64 15.20 -2.20 -4.87
C GLY A 64 15.02 -1.81 -3.40
N GLY A 65 15.82 -0.84 -2.94
CA GLY A 65 15.75 -0.35 -1.57
C GLY A 65 14.52 0.52 -1.28
N THR A 66 14.39 0.92 -0.01
CA THR A 66 13.33 1.81 0.50
C THR A 66 13.24 3.09 -0.32
N GLN A 67 14.35 3.83 -0.48
CA GLN A 67 14.36 5.12 -1.19
C GLN A 67 13.88 4.99 -2.65
N ALA A 68 14.36 3.99 -3.38
CA ALA A 68 13.96 3.77 -4.77
C ALA A 68 12.45 3.45 -4.91
N ASN A 69 11.83 2.84 -3.91
CA ASN A 69 10.38 2.62 -3.90
C ASN A 69 9.61 3.90 -3.56
N VAL A 70 10.11 4.68 -2.59
CA VAL A 70 9.55 5.98 -2.24
C VAL A 70 9.55 6.93 -3.43
N ASP A 71 10.67 7.04 -4.14
CA ASP A 71 10.80 7.89 -5.32
C ASP A 71 9.83 7.45 -6.44
N ARG A 72 9.73 6.14 -6.69
CA ARG A 72 8.77 5.60 -7.67
C ARG A 72 7.32 5.89 -7.30
N TRP A 73 6.96 5.82 -6.02
CA TRP A 73 5.60 6.12 -5.58
C TRP A 73 5.30 7.61 -5.66
N ILE A 74 6.23 8.48 -5.28
CA ILE A 74 6.10 9.94 -5.39
C ILE A 74 5.98 10.35 -6.85
N ALA A 75 6.77 9.77 -7.75
CA ALA A 75 6.76 10.10 -9.19
C ALA A 75 5.41 9.80 -9.87
N GLN A 76 4.52 9.02 -9.24
CA GLN A 76 3.16 8.78 -9.74
C GLN A 76 2.18 9.91 -9.39
N PHE A 77 2.60 10.87 -8.57
CA PHE A 77 1.77 12.01 -8.16
C PHE A 77 2.28 13.30 -8.79
N LYS A 78 1.36 14.08 -9.35
CA LYS A 78 1.60 15.48 -9.69
C LYS A 78 1.00 16.35 -8.58
N ALA A 79 1.77 17.35 -8.13
CA ALA A 79 1.27 18.31 -7.15
C ALA A 79 0.06 19.08 -7.70
N GLU A 80 -0.94 19.28 -6.85
CA GLU A 80 -2.14 20.08 -7.15
C GLU A 80 -2.17 21.30 -6.24
N LYS A 81 -2.94 22.33 -6.63
CA LYS A 81 -3.11 23.51 -5.78
C LYS A 81 -3.77 23.10 -4.46
N GLY A 82 -3.05 23.30 -3.35
CA GLY A 82 -3.52 22.95 -2.01
C GLY A 82 -3.26 21.50 -1.59
N SER A 83 -2.56 20.70 -2.41
CA SER A 83 -2.05 19.40 -1.99
C SER A 83 -0.76 19.59 -1.19
N ALA A 84 -0.63 18.85 -0.09
CA ALA A 84 0.66 18.69 0.58
C ALA A 84 1.61 17.93 -0.36
N GLY A 85 2.86 18.41 -0.45
CA GLY A 85 3.91 17.65 -1.13
C GLY A 85 4.22 16.33 -0.42
N PRO A 86 5.18 15.55 -0.94
CA PRO A 86 5.61 14.32 -0.29
C PRO A 86 6.00 14.58 1.18
N GLY A 87 5.40 13.82 2.09
CA GLY A 87 5.73 13.89 3.51
C GLY A 87 7.14 13.35 3.76
N LYS A 88 7.78 13.85 4.82
CA LYS A 88 9.05 13.25 5.28
C LYS A 88 8.81 11.79 5.69
N PRO A 89 9.65 10.83 5.25
CA PRO A 89 9.53 9.45 5.69
C PRO A 89 9.56 9.34 7.22
N ILE A 90 8.66 8.53 7.78
CA ILE A 90 8.54 8.29 9.22
C ILE A 90 8.98 6.85 9.49
N ALA A 91 9.99 6.67 10.35
CA ALA A 91 10.41 5.35 10.79
C ALA A 91 9.59 4.93 12.03
N ILE A 92 9.02 3.72 11.97
CA ILE A 92 8.40 3.04 13.11
C ILE A 92 8.97 1.64 13.27
N LYS A 93 8.61 0.96 14.36
CA LYS A 93 8.91 -0.46 14.56
C LYS A 93 7.64 -1.24 14.87
N ALA A 94 7.49 -2.40 14.23
CA ALA A 94 6.51 -3.42 14.58
C ALA A 94 7.25 -4.54 15.32
N GLY A 95 7.30 -4.45 16.65
CA GLY A 95 8.23 -5.26 17.45
C GLY A 95 9.68 -4.99 17.05
N THR A 96 10.35 -5.99 16.47
CA THR A 96 11.73 -5.86 15.96
C THR A 96 11.82 -5.51 14.47
N ILE A 97 10.69 -5.38 13.78
CA ILE A 97 10.64 -5.16 12.32
C ILE A 97 10.68 -3.65 12.06
N PRO A 98 11.73 -3.13 11.40
CA PRO A 98 11.76 -1.75 10.93
C PRO A 98 10.69 -1.51 9.86
N VAL A 99 9.96 -0.40 9.96
CA VAL A 99 8.99 0.01 8.94
C VAL A 99 9.17 1.48 8.62
N THR A 100 9.28 1.80 7.33
CA THR A 100 9.28 3.19 6.84
C THR A 100 7.91 3.54 6.28
N ILE A 101 7.29 4.58 6.80
CA ILE A 101 6.03 5.12 6.33
C ILE A 101 6.29 6.33 5.43
N VAL A 102 5.59 6.40 4.31
CA VAL A 102 5.63 7.53 3.38
C VAL A 102 4.22 7.98 3.00
N THR A 103 4.08 9.27 2.72
CA THR A 103 2.80 9.86 2.29
C THR A 103 3.00 10.84 1.16
N THR A 104 2.04 10.93 0.26
CA THR A 104 1.96 11.99 -0.75
C THR A 104 0.52 12.17 -1.19
N GLU A 105 0.18 13.33 -1.74
CA GLU A 105 -1.16 13.61 -2.28
C GLU A 105 -1.09 14.52 -3.52
N GLY A 106 -2.14 14.48 -4.34
CA GLY A 106 -2.26 15.25 -5.58
C GLY A 106 -2.96 14.44 -6.68
N THR A 107 -2.64 14.74 -7.94
CA THR A 107 -3.14 13.98 -9.08
C THR A 107 -2.38 12.68 -9.19
N TYR A 108 -3.05 11.57 -8.89
CA TYR A 108 -2.47 10.25 -9.05
C TYR A 108 -2.53 9.80 -10.51
N SER A 109 -1.42 9.31 -11.05
CA SER A 109 -1.37 8.68 -12.38
C SER A 109 -1.62 7.18 -12.21
N SER A 110 -2.89 6.77 -12.33
CA SER A 110 -3.32 5.39 -12.19
C SER A 110 -3.07 4.59 -13.47
N GLY A 111 -2.37 3.47 -13.38
CA GLY A 111 -2.11 2.60 -14.52
C GLY A 111 -0.98 1.62 -14.22
N MET A 112 -0.77 0.66 -15.12
CA MET A 112 0.41 -0.22 -15.05
C MET A 112 1.64 0.49 -15.61
N PRO A 113 2.85 0.22 -15.09
CA PRO A 113 4.08 0.67 -15.72
C PRO A 113 4.11 0.29 -17.22
N GLY A 114 4.34 1.26 -18.10
CA GLY A 114 4.35 1.05 -19.56
C GLY A 114 2.96 1.02 -20.24
N GLY A 115 1.86 1.13 -19.48
CA GLY A 115 0.50 1.20 -20.01
C GLY A 115 -0.08 2.63 -20.02
N ALA A 116 -1.33 2.74 -20.48
CA ALA A 116 -2.08 3.99 -20.41
C ALA A 116 -2.27 4.42 -18.95
N MET A 117 -1.94 5.68 -18.66
CA MET A 117 -2.11 6.29 -17.34
C MET A 117 -3.38 7.14 -17.33
N THR A 118 -4.22 6.95 -16.32
CA THR A 118 -5.42 7.74 -16.07
C THR A 118 -5.16 8.70 -14.91
N PRO A 119 -5.26 10.03 -15.11
CA PRO A 119 -5.12 10.99 -14.04
C PRO A 119 -6.32 10.92 -13.09
N LYS A 120 -6.04 10.88 -11.79
CA LYS A 120 -7.01 10.77 -10.70
C LYS A 120 -6.76 11.92 -9.72
N PRO A 121 -7.47 13.06 -9.86
CA PRO A 121 -7.25 14.25 -9.03
C PRO A 121 -7.76 14.06 -7.61
N GLY A 122 -7.16 14.74 -6.63
CA GLY A 122 -7.58 14.67 -5.23
C GLY A 122 -7.32 13.31 -4.56
N TRP A 123 -6.28 12.61 -4.99
CA TRP A 123 -5.90 11.31 -4.47
C TRP A 123 -4.73 11.43 -3.49
N ALA A 124 -4.56 10.39 -2.67
CA ALA A 124 -3.44 10.30 -1.74
C ALA A 124 -2.83 8.89 -1.74
N LEU A 125 -1.63 8.82 -1.22
CA LEU A 125 -0.90 7.59 -0.96
C LEU A 125 -0.43 7.58 0.49
N ARG A 126 -0.56 6.41 1.10
CA ARG A 126 0.14 6.04 2.32
C ARG A 126 0.85 4.71 2.11
N GLY A 127 2.17 4.74 2.13
CA GLY A 127 3.03 3.59 1.91
C GLY A 127 3.68 3.13 3.21
N GLY A 128 3.88 1.83 3.36
CA GLY A 128 4.66 1.19 4.40
C GLY A 128 5.67 0.23 3.79
N ILE A 129 6.94 0.36 4.15
CA ILE A 129 8.03 -0.50 3.68
C ILE A 129 8.58 -1.22 4.91
N ALA A 130 8.28 -2.50 5.05
CA ALA A 130 8.65 -3.30 6.20
C ALA A 130 9.83 -4.22 5.87
N GLU A 131 10.87 -4.19 6.69
CA GLU A 131 12.10 -4.96 6.48
C GLU A 131 11.95 -6.36 7.10
N GLY A 132 11.56 -7.32 6.28
CA GLY A 132 11.48 -8.73 6.65
C GLY A 132 12.82 -9.45 6.53
N SER A 133 12.94 -10.62 7.17
CA SER A 133 14.18 -11.41 7.20
C SER A 133 14.58 -11.96 5.83
N GLN A 134 13.62 -12.12 4.91
CA GLN A 134 13.87 -12.58 3.54
C GLN A 134 13.79 -11.43 2.53
N GLY A 135 13.64 -10.19 2.98
CA GLY A 135 13.58 -9.00 2.14
C GLY A 135 12.41 -8.08 2.48
N PRO A 136 12.39 -6.87 1.89
CA PRO A 136 11.36 -5.88 2.16
C PRO A 136 10.01 -6.28 1.59
N VAL A 137 8.95 -6.02 2.35
CA VAL A 137 7.55 -6.12 1.91
C VAL A 137 6.98 -4.71 1.81
N PHE A 138 6.35 -4.41 0.67
CA PHE A 138 5.87 -3.08 0.34
C PHE A 138 4.35 -3.04 0.40
N PHE A 139 3.81 -2.31 1.36
CA PHE A 139 2.38 -2.06 1.54
C PHE A 139 2.07 -0.68 0.96
N LYS A 140 1.27 -0.62 -0.10
CA LYS A 140 0.96 0.63 -0.79
C LYS A 140 -0.54 0.90 -0.77
N MET A 141 -0.99 1.83 0.06
CA MET A 141 -2.37 2.31 0.06
C MET A 141 -2.51 3.51 -0.87
N VAL A 142 -3.46 3.44 -1.81
CA VAL A 142 -3.78 4.54 -2.73
C VAL A 142 -5.29 4.64 -2.91
N GLY A 143 -5.82 5.87 -3.00
CA GLY A 143 -7.24 6.12 -3.26
C GLY A 143 -7.57 7.60 -3.15
N PRO A 144 -8.87 7.96 -3.20
CA PRO A 144 -9.33 9.31 -2.88
C PRO A 144 -8.79 9.77 -1.53
N LYS A 145 -8.41 11.05 -1.44
CA LYS A 145 -7.74 11.61 -0.26
C LYS A 145 -8.52 11.36 1.03
N LYS A 146 -9.84 11.60 1.04
CA LYS A 146 -10.65 11.39 2.25
C LYS A 146 -10.66 9.93 2.68
N THR A 147 -10.83 9.01 1.72
CA THR A 147 -10.74 7.57 1.95
C THR A 147 -9.39 7.13 2.54
N VAL A 148 -8.27 7.61 1.98
CA VAL A 148 -6.92 7.29 2.49
C VAL A 148 -6.70 7.83 3.90
N LEU A 149 -7.14 9.06 4.18
CA LEU A 149 -7.03 9.65 5.51
C LEU A 149 -7.91 8.90 6.53
N ALA A 150 -9.14 8.55 6.17
CA ALA A 150 -10.03 7.76 7.03
C ALA A 150 -9.49 6.35 7.32
N ALA A 151 -8.82 5.72 6.34
CA ALA A 151 -8.24 4.39 6.47
C ALA A 151 -6.85 4.37 7.14
N THR A 152 -6.22 5.53 7.33
CA THR A 152 -4.86 5.65 7.90
C THR A 152 -4.70 4.94 9.25
N PRO A 153 -5.63 5.07 10.23
CA PRO A 153 -5.51 4.34 11.50
C PRO A 153 -5.50 2.82 11.32
N ALA A 154 -6.34 2.28 10.44
CA ALA A 154 -6.41 0.84 10.17
C ALA A 154 -5.14 0.34 9.44
N PHE A 155 -4.63 1.13 8.49
CA PHE A 155 -3.38 0.83 7.79
C PHE A 155 -2.18 0.83 8.74
N ASP A 156 -2.08 1.82 9.61
CA ASP A 156 -1.00 1.90 10.61
C ASP A 156 -1.09 0.76 11.64
N ALA A 157 -2.31 0.36 12.02
CA ALA A 157 -2.53 -0.79 12.89
C ALA A 157 -2.06 -2.10 12.22
N LEU A 158 -2.37 -2.29 10.93
CA LEU A 158 -1.84 -3.42 10.14
C LEU A 158 -0.31 -3.44 10.17
N LEU A 159 0.34 -2.31 9.89
CA LEU A 159 1.80 -2.22 9.87
C LEU A 159 2.43 -2.47 11.25
N LYS A 160 1.79 -1.99 12.33
CA LYS A 160 2.27 -2.23 13.71
C LYS A 160 2.05 -3.67 14.17
N ALA A 161 1.09 -4.38 13.58
CA ALA A 161 0.76 -5.76 13.90
C ALA A 161 1.57 -6.79 13.09
N LEU A 162 2.50 -6.35 12.24
CA LEU A 162 3.40 -7.25 11.51
C LEU A 162 4.18 -8.14 12.47
N LYS A 163 4.32 -9.40 12.09
CA LYS A 163 5.08 -10.41 12.84
C LYS A 163 6.09 -11.07 11.93
N LYS A 164 7.08 -11.73 12.52
CA LYS A 164 7.94 -12.66 11.79
C LYS A 164 7.05 -13.81 11.28
N GLY A 165 7.15 -14.08 9.98
CA GLY A 165 6.45 -15.16 9.29
C GLY A 165 7.32 -16.38 9.10
#